data_AF-A0A816L4L6-F1
#
_entry.id   AF-A0A816L4L6-F1
#
_cell.length_a   1.000
_cell.length_b   1.000
_cell.length_c   1.000
_cell.angle_alpha   90.00
_cell.angle_beta   90.00
_cell.angle_gamma   90.00
#
_symmetry.space_group_name_H-M   'P 1'
#
loop_
_entity.id
_entity.type
_entity.pdbx_description
1 polymer ?
#
loop_
_entity_poly.entity_id
_entity_poly.type
_entity_poly.pdbx_seq_one_letter_code
_entity_poly.pdbx_strand_id
1 'polypeptide(L)' 'MTRGNQRDLAREKNQKNQKNKGQSAADTDANKGLSLQERQLRDAARMREKQLLAQQKKTAGNNNEPDGGATAKSGR' A
#
# COMPACT_ATOMS: atom_id res chain seq x y z
N MET A 1 -10.57 -16.76 23.41
CA MET A 1 -10.20 -17.45 22.15
C MET A 1 -9.90 -16.51 20.96
N THR A 2 -9.97 -15.18 21.11
CA THR A 2 -9.81 -14.21 19.99
C THR A 2 -8.39 -13.62 19.85
N ARG A 3 -7.36 -14.41 20.19
CA ARG A 3 -5.93 -14.06 19.97
C ARG A 3 -5.17 -15.10 19.15
N GLY A 4 -5.63 -16.35 19.13
CA GLY A 4 -5.04 -17.42 18.32
C GLY A 4 -5.13 -17.08 16.83
N ASN A 5 -6.33 -16.71 16.36
CA ASN A 5 -6.55 -16.36 14.95
C ASN A 5 -5.63 -15.23 14.46
N GLN A 6 -5.47 -14.15 15.22
CA GLN A 6 -4.59 -13.05 14.79
C GLN A 6 -3.10 -13.42 14.81
N ARG A 7 -2.68 -14.25 15.77
CA ARG A 7 -1.29 -14.73 15.83
C ARG A 7 -0.98 -15.68 14.68
N ASP A 8 -1.90 -16.57 14.37
CA ASP A 8 -1.73 -17.54 13.30
C ASP A 8 -1.77 -16.87 11.93
N LEU A 9 -2.66 -15.89 11.73
CA LEU A 9 -2.65 -15.02 10.55
C LEU A 9 -1.33 -14.24 10.43
N ALA A 10 -0.79 -13.70 11.52
CA ALA A 10 0.49 -12.99 11.50
C ALA A 10 1.65 -13.91 11.15
N ARG A 11 1.68 -15.14 11.69
CA ARG A 11 2.69 -16.15 11.33
C ARG A 11 2.57 -16.55 9.87
N GLU A 12 1.36 -16.78 9.37
CA GLU A 12 1.12 -17.15 7.99
C GLU A 12 1.57 -16.02 7.04
N LYS A 13 1.24 -14.76 7.35
CA LYS A 13 1.71 -13.59 6.59
C LYS A 13 3.23 -13.46 6.62
N ASN A 14 3.85 -13.65 7.78
CA ASN A 14 5.30 -13.61 7.90
C ASN A 14 5.96 -14.75 7.11
N GLN A 15 5.43 -15.97 7.18
CA GLN A 15 5.93 -17.09 6.39
C GLN A 15 5.81 -16.82 4.89
N LYS A 16 4.68 -16.28 4.41
CA LYS A 16 4.50 -15.87 3.01
C LYS A 16 5.49 -14.77 2.60
N ASN A 17 5.69 -13.77 3.44
CA ASN A 17 6.66 -12.70 3.19
C ASN A 17 8.11 -13.20 3.17
N GLN A 18 8.47 -14.15 4.04
CA GLN A 18 9.81 -14.77 4.03
C GLN A 18 10.02 -15.65 2.80
N LYS A 19 8.99 -16.40 2.34
CA LYS A 19 9.06 -17.18 1.10
C LYS A 19 9.30 -16.31 -0.12
N ASN A 20 8.74 -15.10 -0.12
CA ASN A 20 8.90 -14.14 -1.21
C ASN A 20 10.12 -13.21 -1.00
N LYS A 21 10.88 -13.37 0.09
CA LYS A 21 12.04 -12.52 0.41
C LYS A 21 13.20 -12.93 -0.48
N GLY A 22 13.56 -12.06 -1.42
CA GLY A 22 14.63 -12.30 -2.40
C GLY A 22 14.12 -12.55 -3.83
N GLN A 23 12.81 -12.70 -4.03
CA GLN A 23 12.23 -12.69 -5.37
C GLN A 23 12.23 -11.26 -5.90
N SER A 24 12.75 -11.07 -7.12
CA SER A 24 12.60 -9.79 -7.81
C SER A 24 11.12 -9.53 -8.07
N ALA A 25 10.72 -8.27 -8.21
CA ALA A 25 9.37 -7.94 -8.67
C ALA A 25 9.04 -8.67 -9.99
N ALA A 26 10.03 -8.91 -10.85
CA ALA A 26 9.87 -9.67 -12.09
C ALA A 26 9.54 -11.16 -11.88
N ASP A 27 9.96 -11.75 -10.76
CA ASP A 27 9.80 -13.18 -10.45
C ASP A 27 8.49 -13.49 -9.74
N THR A 28 7.72 -12.45 -9.38
CA THR A 28 6.38 -12.65 -8.81
C THR A 28 5.43 -13.17 -9.88
N ASP A 29 4.58 -14.15 -9.53
CA ASP A 29 3.60 -14.72 -10.47
C ASP A 29 2.69 -13.64 -11.10
N ALA A 30 2.42 -12.56 -10.36
CA ALA A 30 1.65 -11.41 -10.85
C ALA A 30 2.34 -10.61 -11.97
N ASN A 31 3.66 -10.71 -12.07
CA ASN A 31 4.47 -10.02 -13.06
C ASN A 31 5.03 -10.95 -14.15
N LYS A 32 4.74 -12.25 -14.06
CA LYS A 32 5.18 -13.26 -15.02
C LYS A 32 4.61 -12.96 -16.41
N GLY A 33 5.51 -12.90 -17.41
CA GLY A 33 5.14 -12.66 -18.81
C GLY A 33 4.87 -11.20 -19.19
N LEU A 34 5.07 -10.25 -18.27
CA LEU A 34 4.92 -8.82 -18.59
C LEU A 34 6.28 -8.17 -18.84
N SER A 35 6.34 -7.31 -19.85
CA SER A 35 7.51 -6.48 -20.08
C SER A 35 7.65 -5.40 -18.99
N LEU A 36 8.84 -4.82 -18.85
CA LEU A 36 9.08 -3.71 -17.91
C LEU A 36 8.17 -2.51 -18.21
N GLN A 37 7.93 -2.24 -19.49
CA GLN A 37 7.06 -1.16 -19.96
C GLN A 37 5.60 -1.39 -19.55
N GLU A 38 5.08 -2.61 -19.74
CA GLU A 38 3.71 -2.96 -19.35
C GLU A 38 3.48 -2.86 -17.84
N ARG A 39 4.47 -3.26 -17.04
CA ARG A 39 4.43 -3.09 -15.57
C ARG A 39 4.33 -1.62 -15.20
N GLN A 40 5.17 -0.77 -15.79
CA GLN A 40 5.14 0.67 -15.55
C GLN A 40 3.81 1.30 -15.97
N LEU A 41 3.25 0.90 -17.11
CA LEU A 41 1.96 1.40 -17.59
C LEU A 41 0.82 1.02 -16.63
N ARG A 42 0.81 -0.22 -16.13
CA ARG A 42 -0.17 -0.66 -15.14
C ARG A 42 -0.02 0.10 -13.82
N ASP A 43 1.20 0.29 -13.35
CA ASP A 43 1.47 1.02 -12.12
C ASP A 43 1.07 2.49 -12.25
N ALA A 44 1.35 3.11 -13.40
CA ALA A 44 0.92 4.46 -13.73
C ALA A 44 -0.61 4.58 -13.78
N ALA A 45 -1.31 3.62 -14.40
CA ALA A 45 -2.78 3.60 -14.45
C ALA A 45 -3.40 3.52 -13.04
N ARG A 46 -2.92 2.59 -12.22
CA ARG A 46 -3.35 2.47 -10.81
C ARG A 46 -3.06 3.73 -9.99
N MET A 47 -1.94 4.40 -10.25
CA MET A 47 -1.61 5.67 -9.61
C MET A 47 -2.56 6.80 -10.01
N ARG A 48 -2.94 6.89 -11.30
CA ARG A 48 -3.94 7.86 -11.76
C ARG A 48 -5.30 7.60 -11.10
N GLU A 49 -5.75 6.35 -11.09
CA GLU A 49 -7.00 5.96 -10.42
C GLU A 49 -6.97 6.31 -8.93
N LYS A 50 -5.85 6.04 -8.24
CA LYS A 50 -5.69 6.40 -6.84
C LYS A 50 -5.72 7.92 -6.62
N GLN A 51 -5.11 8.71 -7.51
CA GLN A 51 -5.17 10.16 -7.44
C GLN A 51 -6.60 10.66 -7.65
N LEU A 52 -7.32 10.13 -8.63
CA LEU A 52 -8.72 10.46 -8.88
C LEU A 52 -9.58 10.08 -7.68
N LEU A 53 -9.41 8.89 -7.12
CA LEU A 53 -10.14 8.46 -5.93
C LEU A 53 -9.79 9.31 -4.70
N ALA A 54 -8.53 9.71 -4.54
CA ALA A 54 -8.10 10.61 -3.47
C ALA A 54 -8.71 12.01 -3.64
N GLN A 55 -8.75 12.54 -4.86
CA GLN A 55 -9.42 13.80 -5.18
C GLN A 55 -10.93 13.71 -4.94
N GLN A 56 -11.58 12.64 -5.40
CA GLN A 56 -13.00 12.39 -5.14
C GLN A 56 -13.29 12.27 -3.63
N LYS A 57 -12.41 11.61 -2.87
CA LYS A 57 -12.51 11.53 -1.41
C LYS A 57 -12.28 12.87 -0.72
N LYS A 58 -11.37 13.71 -1.23
CA LYS A 58 -11.18 15.08 -0.73
C LYS A 58 -12.42 15.93 -1.01
N THR A 59 -12.95 15.89 -2.23
CA THR A 59 -14.15 16.65 -2.60
C THR A 59 -15.41 16.15 -1.89
N ALA A 60 -15.54 14.84 -1.69
CA ALA A 60 -16.64 14.23 -0.92
C ALA A 60 -16.42 14.31 0.61
N GLY A 61 -15.21 14.66 1.05
CA GLY A 61 -14.76 14.71 2.44
C GLY A 61 -14.33 16.11 2.88
N ASN A 62 -14.82 17.17 2.23
CA ASN A 62 -14.72 18.55 2.71
C ASN A 62 -15.57 18.76 3.97
N ASN A 63 -15.21 18.08 5.07
CA ASN A 63 -15.66 18.39 6.43
C ASN A 63 -14.72 17.83 7.51
N ASN A 64 -13.50 17.35 7.19
CA ASN A 64 -12.48 17.17 8.23
C ASN A 64 -11.05 17.02 7.67
N GLU A 65 -10.43 18.12 7.28
CA GLU A 65 -8.98 18.28 7.41
C GLU A 65 -8.77 19.54 8.25
N PRO A 66 -8.09 19.49 9.41
CA PRO A 66 -7.23 20.60 9.75
C PRO A 66 -5.94 20.38 8.96
N ASP A 67 -5.82 21.21 7.92
CA ASP A 67 -4.56 21.81 7.51
C ASP A 67 -3.64 22.07 8.72
N GLY A 68 -2.40 21.60 8.66
CA GLY A 68 -1.54 21.64 9.83
C GLY A 68 -0.20 20.97 9.62
N GLY A 69 0.63 21.56 8.76
CA GLY A 69 2.07 21.42 8.91
C GLY A 69 2.54 21.85 10.32
N ALA A 70 3.81 21.52 10.59
CA ALA A 70 4.57 21.78 11.82
C ALA A 70 4.44 20.71 12.91
N THR A 71 5.43 19.81 12.88
CA THR A 71 6.06 19.20 14.06
C THR A 71 6.10 20.17 15.25
N ALA A 72 5.18 19.99 16.19
CA ALA A 72 5.18 20.73 17.45
C ALA A 72 6.36 20.28 18.32
N LYS A 73 7.40 21.11 18.33
CA LYS A 73 8.46 21.12 19.34
C LYS A 73 7.95 21.95 20.53
N SER A 74 7.54 21.29 21.60
CA SER A 74 7.39 21.90 22.93
C SER A 74 7.63 20.81 23.98
N GLY A 75 8.68 20.80 24.79
CA GLY A 75 9.55 21.91 25.18
C GLY A 75 8.91 22.69 26.32
N ARG A 76 9.14 22.19 27.54
CA ARG A 76 8.71 22.66 28.88
C ARG A 76 7.36 22.15 29.36
#